data_AF-A0A4Y8DGQ1-F1
#
_entry.id   AF-A0A4Y8DGQ1-F1
#
_cell.length_a   1.000
_cell.length_b   1.000
_cell.length_c   1.000
_cell.angle_alpha   90.00
_cell.angle_beta   90.00
_cell.angle_gamma   90.00
#
_symmetry.space_group_name_H-M   'P 1'
#
loop_
_entity.id
_entity.type
_entity.pdbx_description
1 polymer ?
#
loop_
_entity_poly.entity_id
_entity_poly.type
_entity_poly.pdbx_seq_one_letter_code
_entity_poly.pdbx_strand_id
1 'polypeptide(L)'
;MTLPYIENVEIETLIDQRTAALVRQLDTTSETGARNTGVRGQMAVQFFEKKRRKAWFTKGEEEVCWEQWTLDVTLATPRTESERAKVRNAMEAMLLKAAMKIVTTVNMEKDHIPPITTSEANPFPYQITINPRADSWGARMSLF
;
A
#
# COMPACT_ATOMS: atom_id res chain seq x y z
N MET A 1 -6.04 -20.94 2.13
CA MET A 1 -4.80 -20.48 1.46
C MET A 1 -3.76 -20.06 2.50
N THR A 2 -2.47 -20.25 2.22
CA THR A 2 -1.34 -19.82 3.06
C THR A 2 -0.48 -18.82 2.28
N LEU A 3 -0.12 -17.69 2.89
CA LEU A 3 0.76 -16.68 2.30
C LEU A 3 1.99 -16.50 3.20
N PRO A 4 3.17 -16.16 2.63
CA PRO A 4 4.32 -15.79 3.44
C PRO A 4 4.01 -14.50 4.21
N TYR A 5 4.50 -14.40 5.43
CA TYR A 5 4.44 -13.19 6.24
C TYR A 5 5.76 -12.99 6.99
N ILE A 6 5.99 -11.77 7.45
CA ILE A 6 7.17 -11.43 8.25
C ILE A 6 6.71 -11.36 9.71
N GLU A 7 7.31 -12.17 10.57
CA GLU A 7 7.06 -12.15 12.00
C GLU A 7 7.78 -10.96 12.64
N ASN A 8 7.07 -9.82 12.70
CA ASN A 8 7.58 -8.59 13.29
C ASN A 8 6.42 -7.78 13.88
N VAL A 9 6.42 -7.63 15.20
CA VAL A 9 5.36 -6.97 15.96
C VAL A 9 5.12 -5.51 15.55
N GLU A 10 6.16 -4.80 15.13
CA GLU A 10 6.04 -3.40 14.69
C GLU A 10 5.32 -3.30 13.34
N ILE A 11 5.65 -4.20 12.42
CA ILE A 11 4.98 -4.32 11.11
C ILE A 11 3.53 -4.72 11.30
N GLU A 12 3.25 -5.72 12.12
CA GLU A 12 1.89 -6.16 12.43
C GLU A 12 1.06 -5.01 13.02
N THR A 13 1.61 -4.33 14.02
CA THR A 13 0.95 -3.16 14.64
C THR A 13 0.68 -2.06 13.61
N LEU A 14 1.61 -1.78 12.71
CA LEU A 14 1.42 -0.78 11.65
C LEU A 14 0.31 -1.20 10.67
N ILE A 15 0.31 -2.45 10.23
CA ILE A 15 -0.71 -3.01 9.34
C ILE A 15 -2.09 -2.91 9.98
N ASP A 16 -2.21 -3.28 11.25
CA ASP A 16 -3.48 -3.23 11.99
C ASP A 16 -3.99 -1.80 12.13
N GLN A 17 -3.11 -0.85 12.51
CA GLN A 17 -3.47 0.56 12.62
C GLN A 17 -4.00 1.13 11.30
N ARG A 18 -3.35 0.79 10.18
CA ARG A 18 -3.71 1.30 8.85
C ARG A 18 -4.97 0.63 8.31
N THR A 19 -5.11 -0.68 8.51
CA THR A 19 -6.32 -1.41 8.12
C THR A 19 -7.53 -0.91 8.92
N ALA A 20 -7.39 -0.70 10.24
CA ALA A 20 -8.46 -0.15 11.07
C ALA A 20 -8.84 1.29 10.67
N ALA A 21 -7.87 2.12 10.26
CA ALA A 21 -8.15 3.45 9.72
C ALA A 21 -8.89 3.38 8.38
N LEU A 22 -8.53 2.45 7.49
CA LEU A 22 -9.23 2.25 6.21
C LEU A 22 -10.67 1.80 6.44
N VAL A 23 -10.90 0.81 7.32
CA VAL A 23 -12.25 0.33 7.66
C VAL A 23 -13.14 1.48 8.15
N ARG A 24 -12.63 2.30 9.09
CA ARG A 24 -13.38 3.47 9.58
C ARG A 24 -13.77 4.46 8.47
N GLN A 25 -12.87 4.71 7.51
CA GLN A 25 -13.17 5.59 6.37
C GLN A 25 -14.21 4.98 5.43
N LEU A 26 -14.15 3.67 5.21
CA LEU A 26 -15.14 2.94 4.42
C LEU A 26 -16.52 3.02 5.09
N ASP A 27 -16.61 2.81 6.40
CA ASP A 27 -17.86 2.89 7.15
C ASP A 27 -18.50 4.28 7.03
N THR A 28 -17.73 5.37 7.19
CA THR A 28 -18.22 6.75 6.98
C THR A 28 -18.71 7.00 5.54
N THR A 29 -18.02 6.43 4.55
CA THR A 29 -18.40 6.56 3.13
C THR A 29 -19.68 5.77 2.83
N SER A 30 -19.94 4.69 3.57
CA SER A 30 -21.15 3.88 3.43
C SER A 30 -22.41 4.61 3.92
N GLU A 31 -22.28 5.42 4.98
CA GLU A 31 -23.37 6.20 5.57
C GLU A 31 -23.83 7.37 4.68
N THR A 32 -22.93 7.90 3.85
CA THR A 32 -23.18 9.04 2.96
C THR A 32 -23.83 8.67 1.61
N GLY A 33 -24.22 7.40 1.41
CA GLY A 33 -25.22 7.04 0.40
C GLY A 33 -24.72 6.69 -1.01
N ALA A 34 -23.45 6.32 -1.19
CA ALA A 34 -22.93 5.78 -2.45
C ALA A 34 -23.44 4.34 -2.72
N ARG A 35 -24.75 4.18 -2.97
CA ARG A 35 -25.45 2.88 -2.95
C ARG A 35 -25.29 2.01 -4.20
N ASN A 36 -24.58 2.46 -5.25
CA ASN A 36 -24.58 1.75 -6.54
C ASN A 36 -23.24 1.13 -6.99
N THR A 37 -22.12 1.34 -6.29
CA THR A 37 -20.80 0.81 -6.73
C THR A 37 -20.00 0.04 -5.67
N GLY A 38 -20.57 -0.17 -4.47
CA GLY A 38 -19.85 -0.69 -3.31
C GLY A 38 -18.94 0.37 -2.67
N VAL A 39 -18.65 0.22 -1.38
CA VAL A 39 -17.72 1.10 -0.67
C VAL A 39 -16.31 0.72 -1.06
N ARG A 40 -15.55 1.69 -1.57
CA ARG A 40 -14.18 1.47 -2.08
C ARG A 40 -13.22 2.40 -1.37
N GLY A 41 -11.99 1.92 -1.18
CA GLY A 41 -10.88 2.70 -0.67
C GLY A 41 -9.59 2.16 -1.25
N GLN A 42 -8.53 2.95 -1.11
CA GLN A 42 -7.20 2.57 -1.56
C GLN A 42 -6.23 2.54 -0.39
N MET A 43 -5.28 1.62 -0.46
CA MET A 43 -4.11 1.59 0.42
C MET A 43 -2.87 1.54 -0.47
N ALA A 44 -1.83 2.28 -0.10
CA ALA A 44 -0.56 2.23 -0.80
C ALA A 44 0.57 1.88 0.15
N VAL A 45 1.43 0.95 -0.29
CA VAL A 45 2.71 0.64 0.34
C VAL A 45 3.79 1.32 -0.50
N GLN A 46 4.57 2.18 0.12
CA GLN A 46 5.60 2.99 -0.54
C GLN A 46 6.96 2.65 0.03
N PHE A 47 7.96 2.50 -0.83
CA PHE A 47 9.36 2.29 -0.46
C PHE A 47 10.19 3.50 -0.86
N PHE A 48 11.16 3.86 -0.02
CA PHE A 48 11.95 5.07 -0.15
C PHE A 48 13.46 4.76 -0.13
N GLU A 49 14.23 5.68 -0.69
CA GLU A 49 15.68 5.73 -0.59
C GLU A 49 16.10 7.00 0.15
N LYS A 50 17.06 6.89 1.07
CA LYS A 50 17.65 8.06 1.75
C LYS A 50 18.74 8.64 0.86
N LYS A 51 18.46 9.79 0.23
CA LYS A 51 19.41 10.54 -0.59
C LYS A 51 19.99 11.71 0.20
N ARG A 52 21.32 11.79 0.26
CA ARG A 52 22.02 12.96 0.79
C ARG A 52 22.04 14.05 -0.28
N ARG A 53 21.31 15.15 -0.07
CA ARG A 53 21.44 16.32 -0.96
C ARG A 53 22.82 16.96 -0.78
N LYS A 54 23.57 17.08 -1.88
CA LYS A 54 24.77 17.93 -1.94
C LYS A 54 24.35 19.32 -2.42
N ALA A 55 23.65 20.07 -1.57
CA ALA A 55 23.48 21.51 -1.78
C ALA A 55 24.57 22.24 -0.98
N TRP A 56 25.28 23.16 -1.62
CA TRP A 56 26.44 23.88 -1.09
C TRP A 56 26.18 24.69 0.20
N PHE A 57 24.94 24.78 0.67
CA PHE A 57 24.56 25.44 1.93
C PHE A 57 23.53 24.74 2.81
N THR A 58 22.99 23.59 2.40
CA THR A 58 22.00 22.85 3.22
C THR A 58 22.36 21.38 3.26
N LYS A 59 22.74 20.91 4.45
CA LYS A 59 22.88 19.48 4.74
C LYS A 59 21.49 18.98 5.15
N GLY A 60 20.85 18.22 4.26
CA GLY A 60 19.57 17.57 4.53
C GLY A 60 19.56 16.17 3.91
N GLU A 61 19.04 15.20 4.66
CA GLU A 61 18.64 13.90 4.12
C GLU A 61 17.24 14.06 3.51
N GLU A 62 17.07 13.57 2.29
CA GLU A 62 15.79 13.52 1.60
C GLU A 62 15.40 12.06 1.39
N GLU A 63 14.13 11.74 1.64
CA GLU A 63 13.55 10.44 1.29
C GLU A 63 12.84 10.57 -0.06
N VAL A 64 13.28 9.78 -1.04
CA VAL A 64 12.66 9.73 -2.37
C VAL A 64 11.95 8.40 -2.50
N CYS A 65 10.64 8.42 -2.80
CA CYS A 65 9.90 7.19 -3.07
C CYS A 65 10.34 6.63 -4.42
N TRP A 66 10.82 5.39 -4.44
CA TRP A 66 11.28 4.73 -5.67
C TRP A 66 10.34 3.62 -6.11
N GLU A 67 9.44 3.17 -5.23
CA GLU A 67 8.43 2.16 -5.55
C GLU A 67 7.15 2.37 -4.74
N GLN A 68 6.00 2.19 -5.39
CA GLN A 68 4.68 2.26 -4.77
C GLN A 68 3.78 1.14 -5.27
N TRP A 69 3.21 0.37 -4.33
CA TRP A 69 2.17 -0.61 -4.57
C TRP A 69 0.83 -0.07 -4.12
N THR A 70 -0.11 0.09 -5.05
CA THR A 70 -1.47 0.53 -4.72
C THR A 70 -2.42 -0.66 -4.74
N LEU A 71 -3.19 -0.79 -3.66
CA LEU A 71 -4.16 -1.83 -3.40
C LEU A 71 -5.56 -1.22 -3.38
N ASP A 72 -6.39 -1.58 -4.35
CA ASP A 72 -7.81 -1.24 -4.36
C ASP A 72 -8.57 -2.19 -3.45
N VAL A 73 -9.26 -1.63 -2.46
CA VAL A 73 -10.04 -2.38 -1.46
C VAL A 73 -11.52 -2.08 -1.65
N THR A 74 -12.32 -3.14 -1.79
CA THR A 74 -13.78 -3.04 -1.87
C THR A 74 -14.39 -3.78 -0.70
N LEU A 75 -15.28 -3.12 0.05
CA LEU A 75 -16.02 -3.74 1.13
C LEU A 75 -17.24 -4.48 0.57
N ALA A 76 -17.24 -5.80 0.73
CA ALA A 76 -18.41 -6.62 0.39
C ALA A 76 -19.38 -6.69 1.57
N THR A 77 -20.67 -6.46 1.31
CA THR A 77 -21.74 -6.51 2.33
C THR A 77 -22.78 -7.59 1.99
N PRO A 78 -22.43 -8.89 2.12
CA PRO A 78 -23.35 -9.99 1.82
C PRO A 78 -24.50 -10.05 2.83
N ARG A 79 -25.73 -10.27 2.36
CA ARG A 79 -26.96 -10.26 3.19
C ARG A 79 -27.40 -11.66 3.60
N THR A 80 -27.02 -12.68 2.85
CA THR A 80 -27.37 -14.09 3.12
C THR A 80 -26.14 -14.97 3.35
N GLU A 81 -26.34 -16.16 3.94
CA GLU A 81 -25.23 -17.12 4.11
C GLU A 81 -24.71 -17.65 2.77
N SER A 82 -25.60 -17.83 1.79
CA SER A 82 -25.20 -18.24 0.44
C SER A 82 -24.31 -17.19 -0.23
N GLU A 83 -24.65 -15.90 -0.10
CA GLU A 83 -23.81 -14.80 -0.59
C GLU A 83 -22.48 -14.72 0.15
N ARG A 84 -22.47 -14.89 1.48
CA ARG A 84 -21.23 -14.94 2.26
C ARG A 84 -20.29 -16.05 1.77
N ALA A 85 -20.81 -17.25 1.53
CA ALA A 85 -20.01 -18.36 1.00
C ALA A 85 -19.41 -18.04 -0.39
N LYS A 86 -20.22 -17.46 -1.30
CA LYS A 86 -19.75 -17.04 -2.63
C LYS A 86 -18.66 -15.96 -2.55
N VAL A 87 -18.87 -14.94 -1.70
CA VAL A 87 -17.91 -13.86 -1.49
C VAL A 87 -16.60 -14.39 -0.91
N ARG A 88 -16.65 -15.28 0.10
CA ARG A 88 -15.44 -15.90 0.67
C ARG A 88 -14.61 -16.64 -0.38
N ASN A 89 -15.25 -17.47 -1.21
CA ASN A 89 -14.56 -18.21 -2.27
C ASN A 89 -13.94 -17.27 -3.31
N ALA A 90 -14.65 -16.21 -3.71
CA ALA A 90 -14.12 -15.22 -4.63
C ALA A 90 -12.94 -14.43 -4.03
N MET A 91 -13.03 -14.07 -2.74
CA MET A 91 -11.95 -13.38 -2.03
C MET A 91 -10.68 -14.22 -1.96
N GLU A 92 -10.79 -15.51 -1.67
CA GLU A 92 -9.62 -16.41 -1.65
C GLU A 92 -8.94 -16.49 -3.02
N ALA A 93 -9.72 -16.64 -4.09
CA ALA A 93 -9.19 -16.65 -5.46
C ALA A 93 -8.53 -15.32 -5.87
N MET A 94 -9.14 -14.18 -5.50
CA MET A 94 -8.57 -12.85 -5.77
C MET A 94 -7.28 -12.62 -5.00
N LEU A 95 -7.22 -13.04 -3.73
CA LEU A 95 -6.03 -12.87 -2.91
C LEU A 95 -4.87 -13.73 -3.42
N LEU A 96 -5.13 -14.98 -3.85
CA LEU A 96 -4.13 -15.81 -4.51
C LEU A 96 -3.61 -15.15 -5.79
N LYS A 97 -4.52 -14.63 -6.63
CA LYS A 97 -4.15 -13.93 -7.87
C LYS A 97 -3.31 -12.69 -7.58
N ALA A 98 -3.65 -11.92 -6.54
CA ALA A 98 -2.89 -10.74 -6.13
C ALA A 98 -1.48 -11.11 -5.67
N ALA A 99 -1.34 -12.13 -4.82
CA ALA A 99 -0.04 -12.63 -4.37
C ALA A 99 0.85 -13.08 -5.53
N MET A 100 0.30 -13.86 -6.47
CA MET A 100 1.03 -14.28 -7.67
C MET A 100 1.41 -13.12 -8.58
N LYS A 101 0.56 -12.09 -8.68
CA LYS A 101 0.87 -10.86 -9.42
C LYS A 101 2.05 -10.13 -8.79
N ILE A 102 2.12 -10.03 -7.46
CA ILE A 102 3.26 -9.44 -6.75
C ILE A 102 4.54 -10.19 -7.11
N VAL A 103 4.57 -11.52 -6.96
CA VAL A 103 5.75 -12.35 -7.29
C VAL A 103 6.18 -12.15 -8.74
N THR A 104 5.22 -12.15 -9.68
CA THR A 104 5.52 -11.97 -11.11
C THR A 104 6.11 -10.59 -11.38
N THR A 105 5.52 -9.56 -10.79
CA THR A 105 5.93 -8.17 -11.02
C THR A 105 7.31 -7.90 -10.43
N VAL A 106 7.58 -8.34 -9.20
CA VAL A 106 8.90 -8.18 -8.56
C VAL A 106 10.01 -8.91 -9.34
N ASN A 107 9.70 -10.08 -9.91
CA ASN A 107 10.68 -10.81 -10.73
C ASN A 107 10.97 -10.13 -12.07
N MET A 108 9.97 -9.45 -12.65
CA MET A 108 10.08 -8.76 -13.92
C MET A 108 10.80 -7.42 -13.77
N GLU A 109 10.47 -6.68 -12.72
CA GLU A 109 10.96 -5.33 -12.43
C GLU A 109 11.97 -5.40 -11.28
N LYS A 110 13.09 -6.11 -11.45
CA LYS A 110 14.12 -6.18 -10.38
C LYS A 110 15.24 -5.16 -10.56
N ASP A 111 15.38 -4.62 -11.76
CA ASP A 111 16.52 -3.78 -12.14
C ASP A 111 16.37 -2.33 -11.65
N HIS A 112 15.19 -1.93 -11.17
CA HIS A 112 14.94 -0.58 -10.63
C HIS A 112 15.21 -0.46 -9.11
N ILE A 113 15.58 -1.55 -8.44
CA ILE A 113 15.88 -1.54 -6.99
C ILE A 113 17.14 -0.68 -6.74
N PRO A 114 17.08 0.35 -5.88
CA PRO A 114 18.23 1.21 -5.61
C PRO A 114 19.40 0.44 -4.94
N PRO A 115 20.64 0.93 -5.09
CA PRO A 115 21.78 0.35 -4.39
C PRO A 115 21.61 0.40 -2.87
N ILE A 116 21.96 -0.68 -2.18
CA ILE A 116 21.98 -0.71 -0.71
C ILE A 116 23.18 0.10 -0.21
N THR A 117 22.91 1.20 0.49
CA THR A 117 23.94 2.11 1.02
C THR A 117 24.06 2.06 2.56
N THR A 118 23.35 1.17 3.22
CA THR A 118 23.30 1.04 4.69
C THR A 118 23.54 -0.41 5.13
N SER A 119 24.02 -0.58 6.36
CA SER A 119 24.12 -1.88 7.05
C SER A 119 22.89 -2.18 7.92
N GLU A 120 21.88 -1.31 7.92
CA GLU A 120 20.61 -1.57 8.60
C GLU A 120 19.91 -2.82 8.02
N ALA A 121 19.23 -3.58 8.88
CA ALA A 121 18.54 -4.80 8.48
C ALA A 121 17.44 -4.54 7.43
N ASN A 122 16.83 -3.35 7.46
CA ASN A 122 15.90 -2.90 6.44
C ASN A 122 16.51 -1.71 5.67
N PRO A 123 17.04 -1.91 4.46
CA PRO A 123 17.75 -0.87 3.73
C PRO A 123 16.85 0.20 3.11
N PHE A 124 15.54 -0.08 3.00
CA PHE A 124 14.57 0.82 2.37
C PHE A 124 13.48 1.19 3.38
N PRO A 125 13.42 2.47 3.82
CA PRO A 125 12.28 2.96 4.59
C PRO A 125 10.98 2.74 3.82
N TYR A 126 9.88 2.51 4.54
CA TYR A 126 8.58 2.29 3.94
C TYR A 126 7.47 3.02 4.69
N GLN A 127 6.37 3.28 3.99
CA GLN A 127 5.16 3.86 4.55
C GLN A 127 3.93 3.15 3.99
N ILE A 128 2.91 3.01 4.83
CA ILE A 128 1.57 2.60 4.41
C ILE A 128 0.64 3.81 4.52
N THR A 129 0.04 4.21 3.41
CA THR A 129 -0.91 5.32 3.29
C THR A 129 -2.29 4.83 2.87
N ILE A 130 -3.33 5.59 3.23
CA ILE A 130 -4.73 5.28 2.94
C ILE A 130 -5.28 6.41 2.10
N ASN A 131 -5.99 6.06 1.02
CA ASN A 131 -6.52 6.99 0.03
C ASN A 131 -5.47 8.04 -0.37
N PRO A 132 -4.29 7.61 -0.85
CA PRO A 132 -3.26 8.54 -1.30
C PRO A 132 -3.86 9.44 -2.38
N ARG A 133 -3.67 10.76 -2.24
CA ARG A 133 -4.10 11.70 -3.29
C ARG A 133 -3.28 11.40 -4.55
N ALA A 134 -3.93 11.37 -5.70
CA ALA A 134 -3.29 11.07 -6.98
C ALA A 134 -2.13 12.03 -7.32
N ASP A 135 -2.09 13.24 -6.75
CA ASP A 135 -1.15 14.27 -7.19
C ASP A 135 -0.41 14.94 -6.02
N SER A 136 0.81 14.49 -5.75
CA SER A 136 1.84 15.30 -5.09
C SER A 136 3.22 15.19 -5.76
N TRP A 137 3.31 14.45 -6.86
CA TRP A 137 4.51 14.35 -7.68
C TRP A 137 4.68 15.54 -8.64
N GLY A 138 3.58 16.15 -9.09
CA GLY A 138 3.60 17.29 -10.03
C GLY A 138 3.81 18.67 -9.39
N ALA A 139 3.39 18.87 -8.13
CA ALA A 139 3.45 20.19 -7.48
C ALA A 139 4.89 20.64 -7.14
N ARG A 140 5.84 19.70 -7.05
CA ARG A 140 7.27 20.00 -6.77
C ARG A 140 8.10 20.27 -8.02
N MET A 141 7.61 19.95 -9.22
CA MET A 141 8.31 20.19 -10.48
C MET A 141 7.94 21.50 -11.18
N SER A 142 7.00 22.30 -10.65
CA SER A 142 6.59 23.59 -11.24
C SER A 142 7.26 24.82 -10.61
N LEU A 143 8.27 24.62 -9.76
CA LEU A 143 9.01 25.71 -9.10
C LEU A 143 10.51 25.59 -9.32
N PHE A 144 10.96 25.34 -10.56
CA PHE A 144 12.28 25.72 -11.06
C PHE A 144 12.23 25.91 -12.57
#